data_AF-A0AAU7EGL1-F1
#
_entry.id   AF-A0AAU7EGL1-F1
#
_cell.length_a   1.000
_cell.length_b   1.000
_cell.length_c   1.000
_cell.angle_alpha   90.00
_cell.angle_beta   90.00
_cell.angle_gamma   90.00
#
_symmetry.space_group_name_H-M   'P 1'
#
loop_
_entity.id
_entity.type
_entity.pdbx_description
1 polymer ?
#
loop_
_entity_poly.entity_id
_entity_poly.type
_entity_poly.pdbx_seq_one_letter_code
_entity_poly.pdbx_strand_id
1 'polypeptide(L)'
;METIAANIELLYEKAKNYAEINAELVKLYAIDKAADVVSSIFARLVIIVGVAMVFLFVNISLSLFLGDLLGEDYFGFLVVSGIYLIVTVILNYNRDKIIKVPITNLIIAKLLKSKSASNNSKTSQDGIL
;
A
#
# COMPACT_ATOMS: atom_id res chain seq x y z
N MET A 1 15.45 30.21 -47.41
CA MET A 1 15.65 29.61 -46.07
C MET A 1 14.78 30.25 -44.97
N GLU A 2 14.07 31.36 -45.22
CA GLU A 2 13.23 32.04 -44.21
C GLU A 2 11.92 31.31 -43.83
N THR A 3 11.36 30.49 -44.72
CA THR A 3 10.03 29.88 -44.53
C THR A 3 9.97 28.78 -43.48
N ILE A 4 11.04 28.00 -43.30
CA ILE A 4 11.07 26.89 -42.33
C ILE A 4 11.17 27.46 -40.90
N ALA A 5 11.98 28.50 -40.70
CA ALA A 5 12.12 29.16 -39.40
C ALA A 5 10.78 29.79 -38.96
N ALA A 6 10.12 30.55 -39.84
CA ALA A 6 8.83 31.18 -39.55
C ALA A 6 7.74 30.14 -39.22
N ASN A 7 7.71 29.00 -39.92
CA ASN A 7 6.75 27.94 -39.62
C ASN A 7 7.01 27.27 -38.26
N ILE A 8 8.28 27.08 -37.88
CA ILE A 8 8.64 26.53 -36.57
C ILE A 8 8.29 27.50 -35.45
N GLU A 9 8.48 28.81 -35.67
CA GLU A 9 8.10 29.86 -34.72
C GLU A 9 6.58 29.89 -34.49
N LEU A 10 5.79 29.83 -35.57
CA LEU A 10 4.32 29.77 -35.49
C LEU A 10 3.80 28.50 -34.80
N LEU A 11 4.46 27.35 -35.01
CA LEU A 11 4.14 26.11 -34.32
C LEU A 11 4.51 26.17 -32.83
N TYR A 12 5.66 26.74 -32.50
CA TYR A 12 6.07 26.97 -31.12
C TYR A 12 5.10 27.91 -30.40
N GLU A 13 4.67 28.99 -31.03
CA GLU A 13 3.75 29.97 -30.45
C GLU A 13 2.33 29.39 -30.27
N LYS A 14 1.84 28.60 -31.22
CA LYS A 14 0.58 27.85 -31.05
C LYS A 14 0.69 26.78 -29.96
N ALA A 15 1.79 26.02 -29.92
CA ALA A 15 2.02 25.02 -28.89
C ALA A 15 2.14 25.66 -27.50
N LYS A 16 2.80 26.81 -27.39
CA LYS A 16 2.92 27.60 -26.16
C LYS A 16 1.56 28.09 -25.70
N ASN A 17 0.78 28.76 -26.56
CA ASN A 17 -0.57 29.21 -26.22
C ASN A 17 -1.49 28.05 -25.82
N TYR A 18 -1.40 26.92 -26.52
CA TYR A 18 -2.17 25.71 -26.18
C TYR A 18 -1.73 25.13 -24.84
N ALA A 19 -0.43 25.09 -24.56
CA ALA A 19 0.11 24.64 -23.28
C ALA A 19 -0.28 25.58 -22.14
N GLU A 20 -0.34 26.89 -22.37
CA GLU A 20 -0.70 27.90 -21.36
C GLU A 20 -2.17 27.79 -20.94
N ILE A 21 -3.08 27.59 -21.91
CA ILE A 21 -4.51 27.35 -21.65
C ILE A 21 -4.72 26.03 -20.89
N ASN A 22 -4.01 24.97 -21.29
CA ASN A 22 -4.10 23.67 -20.60
C ASN A 22 -3.39 23.70 -19.23
N ALA A 23 -2.38 24.55 -19.03
CA ALA A 23 -1.66 24.66 -17.77
C ALA A 23 -2.55 25.18 -16.64
N GLU A 24 -3.44 26.11 -16.90
CA GLU A 24 -4.36 26.64 -15.88
C GLU A 24 -5.37 25.58 -15.42
N LEU A 25 -5.93 24.83 -16.37
CA LEU A 25 -6.82 23.69 -16.09
C LEU A 25 -6.10 22.57 -15.33
N VAL A 26 -4.90 22.19 -15.80
CA VAL A 26 -4.07 21.17 -15.13
C VAL A 26 -3.67 21.64 -13.74
N LYS A 27 -3.36 22.92 -13.53
CA LYS A 27 -3.02 23.47 -12.21
C LYS A 27 -4.20 23.34 -11.25
N LEU A 28 -5.40 23.75 -11.67
CA LEU A 28 -6.57 23.68 -10.81
C LEU A 28 -6.98 22.23 -10.52
N TYR A 29 -6.98 21.36 -11.53
CA TYR A 29 -7.24 19.93 -11.38
C TYR A 29 -6.19 19.23 -10.51
N ALA A 30 -4.91 19.59 -10.65
CA ALA A 30 -3.83 19.06 -9.83
C ALA A 30 -3.98 19.48 -8.37
N ILE A 31 -4.37 20.73 -8.11
CA ILE A 31 -4.63 21.21 -6.74
C ILE A 31 -5.82 20.47 -6.13
N ASP A 32 -6.93 20.36 -6.86
CA ASP A 32 -8.12 19.63 -6.40
C ASP A 32 -7.78 18.17 -6.12
N LYS A 33 -7.13 17.48 -7.06
CA LYS A 33 -6.75 16.09 -6.88
C LYS A 33 -5.72 15.89 -5.78
N ALA A 34 -4.77 16.79 -5.63
CA ALA A 34 -3.79 16.75 -4.54
C ALA A 34 -4.48 16.95 -3.19
N ALA A 35 -5.39 17.91 -3.07
CA ALA A 35 -6.17 18.16 -1.86
C ALA A 35 -7.01 16.94 -1.49
N ASP A 36 -7.67 16.32 -2.47
CA ASP A 36 -8.50 15.14 -2.30
C ASP A 36 -7.68 13.93 -1.81
N VAL A 37 -6.50 13.69 -2.41
CA VAL A 37 -5.57 12.64 -1.97
C VAL A 37 -5.05 12.92 -0.57
N VAL A 38 -4.57 14.13 -0.30
CA VAL A 38 -4.03 14.51 1.03
C VAL A 38 -5.11 14.38 2.10
N SER A 39 -6.33 14.83 1.82
CA SER A 39 -7.48 14.69 2.71
C SER A 39 -7.79 13.23 3.02
N SER A 40 -7.82 12.37 1.99
CA SER A 40 -8.07 10.93 2.17
C SER A 40 -6.97 10.24 3.00
N ILE A 41 -5.71 10.63 2.82
CA ILE A 41 -4.58 10.13 3.60
C ILE A 41 -4.71 10.60 5.04
N PHE A 42 -4.97 11.88 5.28
CA PHE A 42 -5.15 12.44 6.62
C PHE A 42 -6.28 11.75 7.38
N ALA A 43 -7.45 11.60 6.74
CA ALA A 43 -8.59 10.91 7.33
C ALA A 43 -8.22 9.47 7.73
N ARG A 44 -7.51 8.74 6.87
CA ARG A 44 -7.04 7.39 7.18
C ARG A 44 -5.97 7.38 8.27
N LEU A 45 -5.07 8.36 8.28
CA LEU A 45 -4.01 8.51 9.27
C LEU A 45 -4.61 8.70 10.66
N VAL A 46 -5.62 9.56 10.80
CA VAL A 46 -6.32 9.80 12.08
C VAL A 46 -6.91 8.50 12.62
N ILE A 47 -7.55 7.68 11.77
CA ILE A 47 -8.09 6.38 12.19
C ILE A 47 -6.96 5.44 12.63
N ILE A 48 -5.89 5.32 11.84
CA ILE A 48 -4.75 4.45 12.16
C ILE A 48 -4.08 4.88 13.48
N VAL A 49 -3.85 6.18 13.67
CA VAL A 49 -3.25 6.73 14.89
C VAL A 49 -4.17 6.50 16.09
N GLY A 50 -5.48 6.71 15.93
CA GLY A 50 -6.45 6.44 17.00
C GLY A 50 -6.44 4.97 17.44
N VAL A 51 -6.46 4.04 16.47
CA VAL A 51 -6.36 2.60 16.76
C VAL A 51 -5.01 2.27 17.41
N ALA A 52 -3.92 2.85 16.92
CA ALA A 52 -2.59 2.64 17.48
C ALA A 52 -2.48 3.15 18.92
N MET A 53 -3.08 4.30 19.26
CA MET A 53 -3.11 4.81 20.63
C MET A 53 -3.88 3.86 21.55
N VAL A 54 -5.09 3.43 21.15
CA VAL A 54 -5.87 2.47 21.96
C VAL A 54 -5.08 1.18 22.16
N PHE A 55 -4.47 0.65 21.11
CA PHE A 55 -3.66 -0.55 21.19
C PHE A 55 -2.45 -0.39 22.11
N LEU A 56 -1.78 0.77 22.07
CA LEU A 56 -0.66 1.11 22.96
C LEU A 56 -1.11 1.11 24.42
N PHE A 57 -2.21 1.81 24.74
CA PHE A 57 -2.75 1.86 26.10
C PHE A 57 -3.15 0.47 26.59
N VAL A 58 -3.78 -0.35 25.75
CA VAL A 58 -4.11 -1.73 26.12
C VAL A 58 -2.84 -2.53 26.46
N ASN A 59 -1.77 -2.40 25.69
CA ASN A 59 -0.49 -3.08 25.98
C ASN A 59 0.13 -2.60 27.29
N ILE A 60 0.14 -1.29 27.52
CA ILE A 60 0.68 -0.70 28.74
C ILE A 60 -0.15 -1.16 29.95
N SER A 61 -1.47 -1.09 29.87
CA SER A 61 -2.38 -1.55 30.94
C SER A 61 -2.22 -3.03 31.22
N LEU A 62 -2.07 -3.87 30.18
CA LEU A 62 -1.86 -5.30 30.34
C LEU A 62 -0.52 -5.59 31.03
N SER A 63 0.52 -4.84 30.66
CA SER A 63 1.83 -4.92 31.31
C SER A 63 1.77 -4.51 32.76
N LEU A 64 1.09 -3.40 33.08
CA LEU A 64 0.96 -2.90 34.45
C LEU A 64 0.11 -3.84 35.31
N PHE A 65 -0.97 -4.40 34.77
CA PHE A 65 -1.79 -5.39 35.46
C PHE A 65 -1.02 -6.67 35.79
N LEU A 66 -0.16 -7.14 34.87
CA LEU A 66 0.76 -8.24 35.14
C LEU A 66 1.84 -7.84 36.16
N GLY A 67 2.32 -6.59 36.11
CA GLY A 67 3.29 -6.04 37.05
C GLY A 67 2.77 -6.00 38.49
N ASP A 68 1.55 -5.48 38.68
CA ASP A 68 0.85 -5.45 39.97
C ASP A 68 0.69 -6.85 40.57
N LEU A 69 0.37 -7.86 39.74
CA LEU A 69 0.21 -9.23 40.21
C LEU A 69 1.55 -9.87 40.63
N LEU A 70 2.65 -9.43 40.01
CA LEU A 70 4.02 -9.87 40.33
C LEU A 70 4.69 -9.02 41.43
N GLY A 71 4.01 -7.98 41.90
CA GLY A 71 4.41 -7.11 43.01
C GLY A 71 5.28 -5.91 42.63
N GLU A 72 5.75 -5.81 41.39
CA GLU A 72 6.58 -4.71 40.89
C GLU A 72 6.34 -4.51 39.39
N ASP A 73 6.08 -3.26 38.98
CA ASP A 73 5.74 -2.88 37.59
C ASP A 73 6.77 -3.34 36.54
N TYR A 74 8.05 -3.35 36.93
CA TYR A 74 9.15 -3.74 36.05
C TYR A 74 9.04 -5.19 35.57
N PHE A 75 8.55 -6.11 36.42
CA PHE A 75 8.38 -7.51 36.04
C PHE A 75 7.24 -7.70 35.03
N GLY A 76 6.21 -6.86 35.07
CA GLY A 76 5.13 -6.87 34.07
C GLY A 76 5.65 -6.63 32.65
N PHE A 77 6.47 -5.58 32.48
CA PHE A 77 7.10 -5.30 31.19
C PHE A 77 8.11 -6.37 30.76
N LEU A 78 8.86 -6.94 31.71
CA LEU A 78 9.82 -8.00 31.45
C LEU A 78 9.14 -9.28 30.93
N VAL A 79 8.03 -9.69 31.55
CA VAL A 79 7.28 -10.89 31.14
C VAL A 79 6.62 -10.67 29.78
N VAL A 80 5.95 -9.53 29.58
CA VAL A 80 5.29 -9.22 28.30
C VAL A 80 6.30 -9.14 27.16
N SER A 81 7.44 -8.46 27.36
CA SER A 81 8.51 -8.40 26.36
C SER A 81 9.16 -9.75 26.10
N GLY A 82 9.33 -10.59 27.13
CA GLY A 82 9.82 -11.96 27.01
C GLY A 82 8.90 -12.84 26.16
N ILE A 83 7.58 -12.74 26.36
CA ILE A 83 6.59 -13.44 25.53
C ILE A 83 6.69 -12.98 24.09
N TYR A 84 6.76 -11.67 23.83
CA TYR A 84 6.90 -11.13 22.47
C TYR A 84 8.22 -11.58 21.80
N LEU A 85 9.31 -11.66 22.56
CA LEU A 85 10.60 -12.16 22.08
C LEU A 85 10.50 -13.64 21.70
N ILE A 86 9.90 -14.48 22.55
CA ILE A 86 9.69 -15.91 22.28
C ILE A 86 8.84 -16.09 21.02
N VAL A 87 7.73 -15.35 20.90
CA VAL A 87 6.88 -15.36 19.70
C VAL A 87 7.67 -14.97 18.46
N THR A 88 8.51 -13.94 18.53
CA THR A 88 9.35 -13.47 17.42
C THR A 88 10.39 -14.51 17.01
N VAL A 89 11.00 -15.21 17.97
CA VAL A 89 11.96 -16.30 17.70
C VAL A 89 11.27 -17.48 17.04
N ILE A 90 10.10 -17.90 17.55
CA ILE A 90 9.30 -18.98 16.96
C ILE A 90 8.87 -18.63 15.53
N LEU A 91 8.42 -17.39 15.31
CA LEU A 91 8.06 -16.88 13.98
C LEU A 91 9.25 -16.86 13.02
N ASN A 92 10.45 -16.52 13.50
CA ASN A 92 11.66 -16.56 12.67
C ASN A 92 12.05 -17.98 12.29
N TYR A 93 11.95 -18.93 13.22
CA TYR A 93 12.24 -20.34 12.93
C TYR A 93 11.20 -20.96 11.99
N ASN A 94 9.92 -20.64 12.18
CA ASN A 94 8.83 -21.14 11.35
C ASN A 94 8.54 -20.25 10.12
N ARG A 95 9.37 -19.23 9.86
CA ARG A 95 9.15 -18.20 8.82
C ARG A 95 8.95 -18.81 7.44
N ASP A 96 9.73 -19.83 7.13
CA ASP A 96 9.65 -20.54 5.86
C ASP A 96 8.35 -21.33 5.69
N LYS A 97 7.73 -21.80 6.77
CA LYS A 97 6.52 -22.62 6.71
C LYS A 97 5.23 -21.79 6.84
N ILE A 98 5.25 -20.73 7.65
CA ILE A 98 4.07 -19.90 7.92
C ILE A 98 3.86 -18.81 6.86
N ILE A 99 4.94 -18.19 6.35
CA ILE A 99 4.82 -17.05 5.42
C ILE A 99 5.03 -17.50 3.97
N LYS A 100 6.06 -18.31 3.72
CA LYS A 100 6.44 -18.71 2.35
C LYS A 100 5.39 -19.60 1.70
N VAL A 101 4.83 -20.57 2.44
CA VAL A 101 3.85 -21.54 1.90
C VAL A 101 2.53 -20.89 1.45
N PRO A 102 1.81 -20.10 2.27
CA PRO A 102 0.54 -19.51 1.83
C PRO A 102 0.73 -18.45 0.75
N ILE A 103 1.81 -17.66 0.82
CA ILE A 103 2.10 -16.66 -0.22
C ILE A 103 2.40 -17.36 -1.55
N THR A 104 3.21 -18.42 -1.54
CA THR A 104 3.52 -19.18 -2.75
C THR A 104 2.28 -19.84 -3.33
N ASN A 105 1.41 -20.44 -2.49
CA ASN A 105 0.15 -21.01 -2.95
C ASN A 105 -0.81 -19.95 -3.51
N LEU A 106 -0.87 -18.74 -2.93
CA LEU A 106 -1.68 -17.64 -3.47
C LEU A 106 -1.17 -17.16 -4.82
N ILE A 107 0.15 -17.06 -4.98
CA ILE A 107 0.79 -16.68 -6.26
C ILE A 107 0.54 -17.77 -7.30
N ILE A 108 0.78 -19.04 -6.97
CA ILE A 108 0.52 -20.17 -7.87
C ILE A 108 -0.96 -20.22 -8.26
N ALA A 109 -1.90 -20.06 -7.32
CA ALA A 109 -3.32 -20.05 -7.60
C ALA A 109 -3.73 -18.90 -8.54
N LYS A 110 -3.18 -17.69 -8.34
CA LYS A 110 -3.41 -16.55 -9.25
C LYS A 110 -2.85 -16.80 -10.65
N LEU A 111 -1.64 -17.36 -10.75
CA LEU A 111 -0.99 -17.65 -12.03
C LEU A 111 -1.70 -18.80 -12.79
N LEU A 112 -2.10 -19.87 -12.09
CA LEU A 112 -2.86 -20.97 -12.68
C LEU A 112 -4.25 -20.52 -13.12
N LYS A 113 -4.97 -19.73 -12.30
CA LYS A 113 -6.26 -19.17 -12.69
C LYS A 113 -6.14 -18.27 -13.92
N SER A 114 -5.10 -17.44 -13.99
CA SER A 114 -4.82 -16.60 -15.17
C SER A 114 -4.50 -17.43 -16.41
N LYS A 115 -3.73 -18.53 -16.28
CA LYS A 115 -3.40 -19.43 -17.40
C LYS A 115 -4.62 -20.24 -17.86
N SER A 116 -5.44 -20.76 -16.95
CA SER A 116 -6.68 -21.47 -17.31
C SER A 116 -7.75 -20.55 -17.91
N ALA A 117 -7.85 -19.30 -17.46
CA ALA A 117 -8.75 -18.32 -18.08
C ALA A 117 -8.33 -17.97 -19.51
N SER A 118 -7.02 -17.92 -19.79
CA SER A 118 -6.51 -17.71 -21.15
C SER A 118 -6.64 -18.97 -22.02
N ASN A 119 -6.48 -20.17 -21.47
CA ASN A 119 -6.58 -21.42 -22.24
C ASN A 119 -8.04 -21.75 -22.65
N ASN A 120 -9.03 -21.45 -21.81
CA ASN A 120 -10.44 -21.63 -22.16
C ASN A 120 -10.97 -20.65 -23.22
N SER A 121 -10.25 -19.57 -23.52
CA SER A 121 -10.58 -18.67 -24.64
C SER A 121 -10.07 -19.17 -25.99
N LYS A 122 -9.12 -20.13 -26.00
CA LYS A 122 -8.57 -20.72 -27.23
C LYS A 122 -9.28 -22.03 -27.62
N THR A 123 -9.71 -22.84 -26.64
CA THR A 123 -10.44 -24.10 -26.92
C THR A 123 -11.86 -23.91 -27.43
N SER A 124 -12.46 -22.72 -27.34
CA SER A 124 -13.75 -22.43 -28.01
C SER A 124 -13.61 -21.90 -29.44
N GLN A 125 -12.40 -21.58 -29.93
CA GLN A 125 -12.21 -21.17 -31.33
C GLN A 125 -11.73 -22.30 -32.25
N ASP A 126 -11.06 -23.34 -31.73
CA ASP A 126 -10.60 -24.49 -32.54
C ASP A 126 -11.55 -25.70 -32.51
N GLY A 127 -12.75 -25.54 -31.95
CA GLY A 127 -13.76 -26.60 -31.80
C GLY A 127 -14.92 -26.57 -32.80
N ILE A 128 -14.78 -25.84 -33.92
CA ILE A 128 -15.72 -25.91 -35.04
C ILE A 128 -14.95 -26.06 -36.35
N LEU A 129 -14.47 -27.28 -36.61
CA LEU A 129 -14.36 -27.86 -37.96
C LEU A 129 -14.73 -29.34 -37.86
#